data_AF-A0A8T5LC34-F1
#
_entry.id   AF-A0A8T5LC34-F1
#
_cell.length_a   1.000
_cell.length_b   1.000
_cell.length_c   1.000
_cell.angle_alpha   90.00
_cell.angle_beta   90.00
_cell.angle_gamma   90.00
#
_symmetry.space_group_name_H-M   'P 1'
#
loop_
_entity.id
_entity.type
_entity.pdbx_description
1 polymer ?
#
loop_
_entity_poly.entity_id
_entity_poly.type
_entity_poly.pdbx_seq_one_letter_code
_entity_poly.pdbx_strand_id
1 'polypeptide(L)'
;MNIKGDKRGSHVGIIASFSIFILFLIGIYAATQPLFSTQKENDLLIQYLETEIMELVSGNLTIAIVESTGNCIEVANDRVGVSERGAIVKDPAGNFVYSEYNGKLMISPNSYSVLWISYSPEFPVITGSSSGCDVPYIESVRRSKEIFETRVVSAVNSFDTWKDTLNIPPGRVFSFFFQYYNGTVISAGEQEIEREVYADELPVEYVDRNANKLYGKFGVKVW
;
A
#
# COMPACT_ATOMS: atom_id res chain seq x y z
N MET A 1 60.13 -17.86 -56.90
CA MET A 1 58.83 -18.36 -57.38
C MET A 1 57.76 -17.61 -56.62
N ASN A 2 57.05 -16.68 -57.27
CA ASN A 2 56.17 -15.71 -56.60
C ASN A 2 54.73 -15.98 -57.03
N ILE A 3 53.97 -16.68 -56.18
CA ILE A 3 52.58 -17.04 -56.47
C ILE A 3 51.71 -15.84 -56.07
N LYS A 4 51.24 -15.08 -57.07
CA LYS A 4 50.18 -14.08 -56.89
C LYS A 4 48.88 -14.83 -56.57
N GLY A 5 48.56 -14.92 -55.27
CA GLY A 5 47.27 -15.43 -54.79
C GLY A 5 46.13 -14.49 -55.19
N ASP A 6 45.19 -15.01 -55.95
CA ASP A 6 44.01 -14.29 -56.43
C ASP A 6 43.06 -13.99 -55.26
N LYS A 7 42.94 -12.71 -54.86
CA LYS A 7 42.20 -12.28 -53.66
C LYS A 7 40.66 -12.23 -53.83
N ARG A 8 40.12 -12.76 -54.93
CA ARG A 8 38.70 -12.62 -55.30
C ARG A 8 37.72 -13.44 -54.44
N GLY A 9 38.18 -14.45 -53.71
CA GLY A 9 37.33 -15.26 -52.81
C GLY A 9 36.92 -14.59 -51.49
N SER A 10 37.64 -13.54 -51.05
CA SER A 10 37.42 -12.94 -49.72
C SER A 10 36.10 -12.17 -49.61
N HIS A 11 35.63 -11.54 -50.69
CA HIS A 11 34.45 -10.68 -50.63
C HIS A 11 33.14 -11.47 -50.55
N VAL A 12 33.04 -12.62 -51.22
CA VAL A 12 31.84 -13.46 -51.20
C VAL A 12 31.63 -14.08 -49.81
N GLY A 13 32.71 -14.53 -49.16
CA GLY A 13 32.64 -15.04 -47.79
C GLY A 13 32.19 -13.97 -46.79
N ILE A 14 32.69 -12.73 -46.93
CA ILE A 14 32.26 -11.61 -46.10
C ILE A 14 30.77 -11.31 -46.29
N ILE A 15 30.30 -11.20 -47.54
CA ILE A 15 28.88 -10.92 -47.83
C ILE A 15 27.99 -12.03 -47.29
N ALA A 16 28.35 -13.31 -47.50
CA ALA A 16 27.60 -14.44 -46.99
C ALA A 16 27.55 -14.45 -45.45
N SER A 17 28.68 -14.23 -44.78
CA SER A 17 28.74 -14.16 -43.31
C SER A 17 27.91 -13.01 -42.74
N PHE A 18 27.92 -11.84 -43.40
CA PHE A 18 27.12 -10.70 -43.03
C PHE A 18 25.62 -10.98 -43.21
N SER A 19 25.21 -11.60 -44.32
CA SER A 19 23.82 -11.99 -44.54
C SER A 19 23.31 -12.98 -43.49
N ILE A 20 24.13 -13.99 -43.14
CA ILE A 20 23.79 -14.95 -42.08
C ILE A 20 23.67 -14.23 -40.73
N PHE A 21 24.58 -13.31 -40.42
CA PHE A 21 24.55 -12.53 -39.18
C PHE A 21 23.29 -11.65 -39.08
N ILE A 22 22.91 -10.96 -40.15
CA ILE A 22 21.67 -10.15 -40.17
C ILE A 22 20.43 -11.02 -40.00
N LEU A 23 20.37 -12.18 -40.67
CA LEU A 23 19.26 -13.13 -40.48
C LEU A 23 19.20 -13.68 -39.05
N PHE A 24 20.36 -13.93 -38.43
CA PHE A 24 20.44 -14.32 -37.03
C PHE A 24 19.90 -13.22 -36.09
N LEU A 25 20.27 -11.95 -36.32
CA LEU A 25 19.72 -10.83 -35.54
C LEU A 25 18.21 -10.69 -35.71
N ILE A 26 17.69 -10.84 -36.92
CA ILE A 26 16.24 -10.85 -37.18
C ILE A 26 15.57 -12.02 -36.45
N GLY A 27 16.20 -13.20 -36.45
CA GLY A 27 15.73 -14.38 -35.73
C GLY A 27 15.66 -14.16 -34.22
N ILE A 28 16.70 -13.57 -33.61
CA ILE A 28 16.68 -13.19 -32.19
C ILE A 28 15.55 -12.19 -31.93
N TYR A 29 15.43 -11.15 -32.76
CA TYR A 29 14.38 -10.15 -32.59
C TYR A 29 12.98 -10.77 -32.66
N ALA A 30 12.72 -11.60 -33.66
CA ALA A 30 11.43 -12.27 -33.83
C ALA A 30 11.12 -13.26 -32.68
N ALA A 31 12.14 -13.95 -32.15
CA ALA A 31 11.97 -14.87 -31.03
C ALA A 31 11.76 -14.15 -29.69
N THR A 32 12.35 -12.97 -29.49
CA THR A 32 12.28 -12.20 -28.24
C THR A 32 11.11 -11.23 -28.18
N GLN A 33 10.57 -10.79 -29.33
CA GLN A 33 9.46 -9.82 -29.39
C GLN A 33 8.23 -10.24 -28.55
N PRO A 34 7.75 -11.51 -28.60
CA PRO A 34 6.59 -11.92 -27.80
C PRO A 34 6.83 -11.79 -26.29
N LEU A 35 8.05 -12.07 -25.83
CA LEU A 35 8.44 -11.97 -24.43
C LEU A 35 8.26 -10.54 -23.90
N PHE A 36 8.68 -9.54 -24.68
CA PHE A 36 8.56 -8.14 -24.31
C PHE A 36 7.12 -7.62 -24.31
N SER A 37 6.25 -8.12 -25.20
CA SER A 37 4.84 -7.72 -25.20
C SER A 37 4.09 -8.24 -23.97
N THR A 38 4.33 -9.49 -23.58
CA THR A 38 3.66 -10.10 -22.43
C THR A 38 4.10 -9.44 -21.12
N GLN A 39 5.41 -9.14 -20.99
CA GLN A 39 5.92 -8.43 -19.81
C GLN A 39 5.25 -7.07 -19.63
N LYS A 40 5.17 -6.25 -20.68
CA LYS A 40 4.54 -4.92 -20.60
C LYS A 40 3.07 -4.98 -20.20
N GLU A 41 2.32 -5.96 -20.71
CA GLU A 41 0.91 -6.15 -20.32
C GLU A 41 0.76 -6.58 -18.86
N ASN A 42 1.70 -7.36 -18.33
CA ASN A 42 1.70 -7.78 -16.94
C ASN A 42 2.09 -6.62 -16.02
N ASP A 43 3.07 -5.81 -16.40
CA ASP A 43 3.46 -4.62 -15.64
C ASP A 43 2.29 -3.62 -15.51
N LEU A 44 1.53 -3.41 -16.59
CA LEU A 44 0.33 -2.56 -16.57
C LEU A 44 -0.78 -3.15 -15.67
N LEU A 45 -0.97 -4.46 -15.71
CA LEU A 45 -1.95 -5.13 -14.86
C LEU A 45 -1.55 -5.08 -13.39
N ILE A 46 -0.28 -5.28 -13.07
CA ILE A 46 0.26 -5.15 -11.71
C ILE A 46 0.03 -3.73 -11.19
N GLN A 47 0.41 -2.70 -11.94
CA GLN A 47 0.20 -1.30 -11.53
C GLN A 47 -1.28 -0.96 -11.32
N TYR A 48 -2.17 -1.49 -12.16
CA TYR A 48 -3.61 -1.37 -11.97
C TYR A 48 -4.06 -2.02 -10.66
N LEU A 49 -3.68 -3.28 -10.43
CA LEU A 49 -4.04 -4.02 -9.22
C LEU A 49 -3.47 -3.35 -7.97
N GLU A 50 -2.23 -2.88 -8.01
CA GLU A 50 -1.63 -2.12 -6.91
C GLU A 50 -2.46 -0.89 -6.58
N THR A 51 -2.83 -0.10 -7.59
CA THR A 51 -3.62 1.11 -7.40
C THR A 51 -4.98 0.80 -6.77
N GLU A 52 -5.72 -0.17 -7.32
CA GLU A 52 -7.07 -0.51 -6.83
C GLU A 52 -7.03 -1.13 -5.42
N ILE A 53 -6.06 -2.00 -5.15
CA ILE A 53 -5.95 -2.64 -3.84
C ILE A 53 -5.47 -1.63 -2.80
N MET A 54 -4.51 -0.76 -3.13
CA MET A 54 -4.08 0.34 -2.25
C MET A 54 -5.24 1.27 -1.92
N GLU A 55 -6.08 1.59 -2.91
CA GLU A 55 -7.30 2.38 -2.70
C GLU A 55 -8.28 1.68 -1.76
N LEU A 56 -8.50 0.37 -1.95
CA LEU A 56 -9.37 -0.45 -1.11
C LEU A 56 -8.91 -0.51 0.36
N VAL A 57 -7.60 -0.68 0.58
CA VAL A 57 -7.04 -0.79 1.94
C VAL A 57 -6.75 0.56 2.61
N SER A 58 -6.94 1.66 1.88
CA SER A 58 -6.73 3.01 2.38
C SER A 58 -8.01 3.60 2.99
N GLY A 59 -7.87 4.41 4.03
CA GLY A 59 -8.95 5.10 4.72
C GLY A 59 -8.57 6.52 5.11
N ASN A 60 -9.54 7.29 5.60
CA ASN A 60 -9.28 8.64 6.10
C ASN A 60 -8.71 8.58 7.53
N LEU A 61 -7.65 9.34 7.77
CA LEU A 61 -7.07 9.61 9.08
C LEU A 61 -7.13 11.12 9.33
N THR A 62 -7.65 11.53 10.48
CA THR A 62 -7.54 12.90 10.96
C THR A 62 -6.73 12.92 12.24
N ILE A 63 -5.64 13.69 12.27
CA ILE A 63 -4.81 13.88 13.46
C ILE A 63 -5.03 15.31 13.96
N ALA A 64 -5.44 15.46 15.21
CA ALA A 64 -5.53 16.74 15.90
C ALA A 64 -4.49 16.81 17.02
N ILE A 65 -3.78 17.93 17.10
CA ILE A 65 -2.91 18.27 18.23
C ILE A 65 -3.69 19.23 19.12
N VAL A 66 -3.87 18.87 20.38
CA VAL A 66 -4.60 19.68 21.35
C VAL A 66 -3.74 20.02 22.54
N GLU A 67 -3.90 21.24 23.04
CA GLU A 67 -3.26 21.71 24.25
C GLU A 67 -4.29 21.89 25.37
N SER A 68 -3.94 21.42 26.57
CA SER A 68 -4.78 21.61 27.76
C SER A 68 -3.98 21.71 29.04
N THR A 69 -4.55 22.42 30.02
CA THR A 69 -4.06 22.48 31.40
C THR A 69 -5.03 21.84 32.40
N GLY A 70 -6.17 21.33 31.93
CA GLY A 70 -7.21 20.72 32.76
C GLY A 70 -7.02 19.22 32.97
N ASN A 71 -7.62 18.68 34.04
CA ASN A 71 -7.60 17.24 34.34
C ASN A 71 -8.58 16.42 33.49
N CYS A 72 -9.51 17.09 32.82
CA CYS A 72 -10.38 16.50 31.83
C CYS A 72 -10.66 17.50 30.71
N ILE A 73 -10.66 17.02 29.46
CA ILE A 73 -11.01 17.83 28.30
C ILE A 73 -12.06 17.18 27.42
N GLU A 74 -12.85 18.03 26.76
CA GLU A 74 -13.80 17.62 25.74
C GLU A 74 -13.45 18.18 24.36
N VAL A 75 -13.27 17.29 23.38
CA VAL A 75 -13.06 17.66 21.98
C VAL A 75 -14.30 17.30 21.20
N ALA A 76 -15.00 18.33 20.74
CA ALA A 76 -16.16 18.16 19.87
C ALA A 76 -15.71 17.86 18.43
N ASN A 77 -16.35 16.86 17.82
CA ASN A 77 -16.01 16.36 16.50
C ASN A 77 -16.09 17.42 15.39
N ASP A 78 -17.04 18.34 15.49
CA ASP A 78 -17.22 19.47 14.58
C ASP A 78 -16.03 20.44 14.59
N ARG A 79 -15.38 20.64 15.76
CA ARG A 79 -14.19 21.50 15.88
C ARG A 79 -12.96 20.93 15.16
N VAL A 80 -12.89 19.62 15.01
CA VAL A 80 -11.83 18.93 14.23
C VAL A 80 -12.31 18.53 12.83
N GLY A 81 -13.58 18.80 12.50
CA GLY A 81 -14.20 18.46 11.22
C GLY A 81 -14.18 16.97 10.92
N VAL A 82 -14.50 16.16 11.92
CA VAL A 82 -14.68 14.70 11.82
C VAL A 82 -16.13 14.35 12.11
N SER A 83 -16.63 13.27 11.53
CA SER A 83 -17.95 12.69 11.85
C SER A 83 -17.82 11.35 12.59
N GLU A 84 -16.60 10.84 12.66
CA GLU A 84 -16.21 9.54 13.17
C GLU A 84 -16.23 9.51 14.70
N ARG A 85 -16.60 8.36 15.26
CA ARG A 85 -16.59 8.11 16.71
C ARG A 85 -15.36 7.36 17.19
N GLY A 86 -14.64 6.72 16.28
CA GLY A 86 -13.41 5.99 16.57
C GLY A 86 -12.26 6.98 16.72
N ALA A 87 -11.62 6.97 17.89
CA ALA A 87 -10.47 7.83 18.18
C ALA A 87 -9.47 7.13 19.10
N ILE A 88 -8.19 7.44 18.90
CA ILE A 88 -7.09 7.02 19.76
C ILE A 88 -6.35 8.27 20.23
N VAL A 89 -6.15 8.38 21.54
CA VAL A 89 -5.44 9.50 22.15
C VAL A 89 -4.09 9.04 22.69
N LYS A 90 -3.05 9.80 22.36
CA LYS A 90 -1.69 9.58 22.86
C LYS A 90 -1.08 10.84 23.46
N ASP A 91 -0.23 10.65 24.44
CA ASP A 91 0.68 11.68 24.93
C ASP A 91 1.87 11.86 23.96
N PRO A 92 2.74 12.88 24.16
CA PRO A 92 3.90 13.10 23.30
C PRO A 92 4.96 12.00 23.37
N ALA A 93 4.92 11.15 24.39
CA ALA A 93 5.77 9.97 24.51
C ALA A 93 5.19 8.73 23.79
N GLY A 94 3.99 8.85 23.20
CA GLY A 94 3.31 7.80 22.46
C GLY A 94 2.48 6.86 23.33
N ASN A 95 2.33 7.13 24.64
CA ASN A 95 1.51 6.30 25.52
C ASN A 95 0.04 6.62 25.34
N PHE A 96 -0.81 5.61 25.49
CA PHE A 96 -2.25 5.81 25.46
C PHE A 96 -2.72 6.67 26.63
N VAL A 97 -3.61 7.60 26.31
CA VAL A 97 -4.34 8.40 27.29
C VAL A 97 -5.79 7.93 27.30
N TYR A 98 -6.34 7.74 28.49
CA TYR A 98 -7.73 7.30 28.62
C TYR A 98 -8.67 8.32 27.98
N SER A 99 -9.54 7.82 27.10
CA SER A 99 -10.53 8.61 26.41
C SER A 99 -11.82 7.83 26.21
N GLU A 100 -12.94 8.54 26.22
CA GLU A 100 -14.26 7.95 26.01
C GLU A 100 -15.15 8.91 25.22
N TYR A 101 -16.18 8.38 24.56
CA TYR A 101 -17.09 9.13 23.73
C TYR A 101 -18.47 9.23 24.40
N ASN A 102 -18.91 10.46 24.66
CA ASN A 102 -20.26 10.78 25.16
C ASN A 102 -20.80 12.02 24.43
N GLY A 103 -21.12 11.85 23.15
CA GLY A 103 -21.48 12.96 22.25
C GLY A 103 -20.27 13.80 21.79
N LYS A 104 -19.25 13.94 22.65
CA LYS A 104 -17.92 14.49 22.38
C LYS A 104 -16.85 13.51 22.86
N LEU A 105 -15.62 13.67 22.37
CA LEU A 105 -14.48 12.90 22.87
C LEU A 105 -14.01 13.51 24.19
N MET A 106 -14.14 12.75 25.27
CA MET A 106 -13.72 13.11 26.62
C MET A 106 -12.35 12.47 26.88
N ILE A 107 -11.41 13.22 27.41
CA ILE A 107 -10.03 12.76 27.62
C ILE A 107 -9.57 13.13 29.03
N SER A 108 -8.94 12.20 29.72
CA SER A 108 -8.33 12.43 31.05
C SER A 108 -6.80 12.46 30.93
N PRO A 109 -6.20 13.64 30.62
CA PRO A 109 -4.77 13.76 30.31
C PRO A 109 -3.81 13.48 31.47
N ASN A 110 -4.27 13.35 32.73
CA ASN A 110 -3.40 13.07 33.88
C ASN A 110 -2.11 13.92 33.94
N SER A 111 -2.21 15.23 33.63
CA SER A 111 -1.13 16.25 33.65
C SER A 111 -0.37 16.50 32.32
N TYR A 112 -0.76 15.92 31.19
CA TYR A 112 -0.14 16.26 29.90
C TYR A 112 -0.67 17.57 29.32
N SER A 113 0.25 18.43 28.86
CA SER A 113 -0.09 19.71 28.25
C SER A 113 -0.45 19.61 26.76
N VAL A 114 0.07 18.61 26.06
CA VAL A 114 -0.13 18.38 24.62
C VAL A 114 -0.55 16.94 24.39
N LEU A 115 -1.55 16.72 23.54
CA LEU A 115 -2.04 15.40 23.18
C LEU A 115 -2.20 15.27 21.66
N TRP A 116 -1.98 14.06 21.16
CA TRP A 116 -2.26 13.68 19.78
C TRP A 116 -3.51 12.83 19.73
N ILE A 117 -4.50 13.28 18.96
CA ILE A 117 -5.77 12.59 18.79
C ILE A 117 -5.88 12.13 17.34
N SER A 118 -5.95 10.83 17.14
CA SER A 118 -6.13 10.20 15.83
C SER A 118 -7.57 9.73 15.67
N TYR A 119 -8.28 10.24 14.67
CA TYR A 119 -9.65 9.88 14.33
C TYR A 119 -9.69 9.08 13.03
N SER A 120 -10.45 7.99 13.03
CA SER A 120 -10.73 7.18 11.85
C SER A 120 -11.91 6.25 12.11
N PRO A 121 -12.70 5.86 11.07
CA PRO A 121 -13.70 4.79 11.21
C PRO A 121 -13.09 3.44 11.58
N GLU A 122 -11.78 3.28 11.34
CA GLU A 122 -11.03 2.05 11.58
C GLU A 122 -10.66 1.82 13.06
N PHE A 123 -10.81 2.85 13.90
CA PHE A 123 -10.52 2.77 15.32
C PHE A 123 -11.75 2.34 16.14
N PRO A 124 -11.55 1.64 17.28
CA PRO A 124 -12.65 1.24 18.13
C PRO A 124 -13.39 2.46 18.68
N VAL A 125 -14.72 2.35 18.75
CA VAL A 125 -15.56 3.34 19.44
C VAL A 125 -15.55 3.03 20.93
N ILE A 126 -14.99 3.93 21.72
CA ILE A 126 -14.98 3.82 23.18
C ILE A 126 -16.15 4.63 23.72
N THR A 127 -17.18 3.99 24.29
CA THR A 127 -18.34 4.69 24.86
C THR A 127 -18.14 4.96 26.35
N GLY A 128 -18.54 6.15 26.81
CA GLY A 128 -18.46 6.52 28.22
C GLY A 128 -19.67 7.33 28.69
N SER A 129 -19.63 7.71 29.97
CA SER A 129 -20.71 8.44 30.65
C SER A 129 -20.27 9.74 31.30
N SER A 130 -18.99 10.12 31.17
CA SER A 130 -18.47 11.36 31.75
C SER A 130 -19.06 12.58 31.06
N SER A 131 -19.21 13.67 31.81
CA SER A 131 -19.71 14.95 31.32
C SER A 131 -19.05 16.09 32.10
N GLY A 132 -19.00 17.29 31.50
CA GLY A 132 -18.52 18.50 32.16
C GLY A 132 -17.00 18.61 32.22
N CYS A 133 -16.34 18.64 31.05
CA CYS A 133 -14.89 18.84 30.94
C CYS A 133 -14.54 20.15 30.24
N ASP A 134 -13.29 20.57 30.37
CA ASP A 134 -12.84 21.83 29.79
C ASP A 134 -12.64 21.70 28.27
N VAL A 135 -12.90 22.79 27.55
CA VAL A 135 -12.72 22.83 26.09
C VAL A 135 -11.26 23.17 25.80
N PRO A 136 -10.47 22.30 25.15
CA PRO A 136 -9.05 22.55 24.91
C PRO A 136 -8.84 23.50 23.73
N TYR A 137 -7.60 24.01 23.65
CA TYR A 137 -7.10 24.68 22.45
C TYR A 137 -6.69 23.63 21.41
N ILE A 138 -7.15 23.80 20.17
CA ILE A 138 -6.74 22.92 19.07
C ILE A 138 -5.64 23.64 18.32
N GLU A 139 -4.42 23.15 18.43
CA GLU A 139 -3.24 23.75 17.81
C GLU A 139 -3.24 23.48 16.30
N SER A 140 -3.47 22.23 15.90
CA SER A 140 -3.50 21.85 14.49
C SER A 140 -4.41 20.66 14.22
N VAL A 141 -4.89 20.58 12.98
CA VAL A 141 -5.65 19.45 12.45
C VAL A 141 -5.08 19.11 11.08
N ARG A 142 -4.65 17.86 10.91
CA ARG A 142 -4.16 17.31 9.64
C ARG A 142 -5.06 16.17 9.19
N ARG A 143 -5.40 16.15 7.91
CA ARG A 143 -6.12 15.05 7.29
C ARG A 143 -5.23 14.38 6.25
N SER A 144 -5.24 13.07 6.21
CA SER A 144 -4.56 12.29 5.20
C SER A 144 -5.34 11.02 4.89
N LYS A 145 -5.02 10.42 3.75
CA LYS A 145 -5.46 9.09 3.38
C LYS A 145 -4.31 8.14 3.62
N GLU A 146 -4.56 7.07 4.37
CA GLU A 146 -3.52 6.18 4.88
C GLU A 146 -3.98 4.74 4.72
N ILE A 147 -3.04 3.81 4.54
CA ILE A 147 -3.32 2.37 4.57
C ILE A 147 -3.56 1.95 6.01
N PHE A 148 -4.63 1.18 6.28
CA PHE A 148 -4.94 0.70 7.63
C PHE A 148 -4.76 -0.81 7.73
N GLU A 149 -4.08 -1.27 8.79
CA GLU A 149 -3.93 -2.70 9.08
C GLU A 149 -5.29 -3.42 9.12
N THR A 150 -6.30 -2.81 9.73
CA THR A 150 -7.67 -3.36 9.81
C THR A 150 -8.27 -3.59 8.43
N ARG A 151 -8.04 -2.67 7.50
CA ARG A 151 -8.51 -2.79 6.11
C ARG A 151 -7.72 -3.81 5.31
N VAL A 152 -6.40 -3.89 5.48
CA VAL A 152 -5.59 -4.93 4.84
C VAL A 152 -6.06 -6.32 5.28
N VAL A 153 -6.24 -6.54 6.59
CA VAL A 153 -6.77 -7.81 7.12
C VAL A 153 -8.17 -8.10 6.57
N SER A 154 -9.03 -7.09 6.50
CA SER A 154 -10.39 -7.24 5.93
C SER A 154 -10.36 -7.57 4.44
N ALA A 155 -9.47 -6.95 3.67
CA ALA A 155 -9.31 -7.21 2.24
C ALA A 155 -8.82 -8.63 1.98
N VAL A 156 -7.86 -9.12 2.78
CA VAL A 156 -7.40 -10.52 2.73
C VAL A 156 -8.55 -11.48 3.04
N ASN A 157 -9.28 -11.25 4.13
CA ASN A 157 -10.37 -12.14 4.56
C ASN A 157 -11.58 -12.14 3.61
N SER A 158 -11.79 -11.07 2.85
CA SER A 158 -12.93 -10.91 1.94
C SER A 158 -12.53 -10.98 0.46
N PHE A 159 -11.32 -11.48 0.16
CA PHE A 159 -10.75 -11.53 -1.20
C PHE A 159 -11.71 -12.05 -2.26
N ASP A 160 -12.33 -13.20 -2.00
CA ASP A 160 -13.27 -13.83 -2.94
C ASP A 160 -14.53 -12.98 -3.21
N THR A 161 -14.83 -12.00 -2.36
CA THR A 161 -16.00 -11.12 -2.53
C THR A 161 -15.71 -9.94 -3.44
N TRP A 162 -14.49 -9.37 -3.40
CA TRP A 162 -14.17 -8.15 -4.14
C TRP A 162 -13.26 -8.38 -5.35
N LYS A 163 -12.55 -9.52 -5.45
CA LYS A 163 -11.65 -9.77 -6.59
C LYS A 163 -12.35 -9.68 -7.96
N ASP A 164 -13.63 -10.05 -8.01
CA ASP A 164 -14.43 -10.02 -9.23
C ASP A 164 -14.82 -8.59 -9.66
N THR A 165 -14.73 -7.60 -8.76
CA THR A 165 -15.02 -6.19 -9.10
C THR A 165 -13.90 -5.54 -9.91
N LEU A 166 -12.70 -6.16 -9.93
CA LEU A 166 -11.53 -5.65 -10.63
C LEU A 166 -11.52 -5.93 -12.15
N ASN A 167 -12.55 -6.60 -12.68
CA ASN A 167 -12.70 -6.87 -14.13
C ASN A 167 -11.42 -7.40 -14.80
N ILE A 168 -10.72 -8.30 -14.13
CA ILE A 168 -9.44 -8.84 -14.63
C ILE A 168 -9.71 -9.66 -15.90
N PRO A 169 -8.86 -9.54 -16.94
CA PRO A 169 -9.03 -10.30 -18.17
C PRO A 169 -9.14 -11.81 -17.92
N PRO A 170 -10.04 -12.51 -18.66
CA PRO A 170 -10.24 -13.93 -18.46
C PRO A 170 -8.93 -14.71 -18.73
N GLY A 171 -8.68 -15.72 -17.90
CA GLY A 171 -7.47 -16.53 -17.98
C GLY A 171 -6.25 -15.96 -17.26
N ARG A 172 -6.37 -14.76 -16.64
CA ARG A 172 -5.39 -14.24 -15.70
C ARG A 172 -5.87 -14.43 -14.27
N VAL A 173 -4.93 -14.72 -13.38
CA VAL A 173 -5.18 -14.81 -11.94
C VAL A 173 -4.18 -13.91 -11.23
N PHE A 174 -4.57 -13.39 -10.06
CA PHE A 174 -3.68 -12.63 -9.22
C PHE A 174 -3.79 -13.02 -7.76
N SER A 175 -2.73 -12.73 -7.03
CA SER A 175 -2.70 -12.71 -5.58
C SER A 175 -2.09 -11.39 -5.13
N PHE A 176 -2.31 -11.04 -3.87
CA PHE A 176 -1.54 -9.98 -3.23
C PHE A 176 -1.12 -10.42 -1.85
N PHE A 177 -0.10 -9.75 -1.33
CA PHE A 177 0.38 -9.95 0.02
C PHE A 177 0.77 -8.64 0.67
N PHE A 178 0.78 -8.64 1.99
CA PHE A 178 1.25 -7.57 2.82
C PHE A 178 2.23 -8.13 3.85
N GLN A 179 3.42 -7.56 3.90
CA GLN A 179 4.45 -7.86 4.88
C GLN A 179 4.53 -6.73 5.90
N TYR A 180 4.28 -7.06 7.16
CA TYR A 180 4.40 -6.14 8.29
C TYR A 180 5.86 -5.89 8.67
N TYR A 181 6.12 -4.83 9.45
CA TYR A 181 7.47 -4.48 9.93
C TYR A 181 8.16 -5.61 10.71
N ASN A 182 7.38 -6.46 11.39
CA ASN A 182 7.87 -7.59 12.18
C ASN A 182 8.18 -8.83 11.31
N GLY A 183 8.00 -8.74 10.00
CA GLY A 183 8.24 -9.82 9.05
C GLY A 183 7.04 -10.73 8.81
N THR A 184 5.96 -10.60 9.57
CA THR A 184 4.72 -11.37 9.34
C THR A 184 4.15 -11.03 7.96
N VAL A 185 3.78 -12.05 7.20
CA VAL A 185 3.15 -11.91 5.88
C VAL A 185 1.72 -12.42 5.96
N ILE A 186 0.80 -11.64 5.40
CA ILE A 186 -0.57 -12.09 5.09
C ILE A 186 -0.78 -11.99 3.59
N SER A 187 -1.46 -12.96 3.00
CA SER A 187 -1.68 -13.04 1.56
C SER A 187 -3.08 -13.56 1.25
N ALA A 188 -3.56 -13.26 0.06
CA ALA A 188 -4.82 -13.77 -0.47
C ALA A 188 -4.68 -14.11 -1.95
N GLY A 189 -5.40 -15.15 -2.38
CA GLY A 189 -5.40 -15.60 -3.77
C GLY A 189 -4.17 -16.41 -4.19
N GLU A 190 -3.35 -16.89 -3.24
CA GLU A 190 -2.22 -17.75 -3.56
C GLU A 190 -2.67 -19.02 -4.29
N GLN A 191 -1.94 -19.37 -5.34
CA GLN A 191 -2.11 -20.62 -6.07
C GLN A 191 -0.77 -21.33 -6.17
N GLU A 192 -0.80 -22.66 -6.04
CA GLU A 192 0.35 -23.50 -6.36
C GLU A 192 0.43 -23.64 -7.88
N ILE A 193 1.34 -22.88 -8.51
CA ILE A 193 1.50 -22.91 -9.97
C ILE A 193 2.97 -23.07 -10.34
N GLU A 194 3.24 -23.94 -11.31
CA GLU A 194 4.56 -24.14 -11.93
C GLU A 194 4.87 -23.13 -13.05
N ARG A 195 4.02 -22.09 -13.23
CA ARG A 195 4.12 -21.11 -14.32
C ARG A 195 4.94 -19.88 -13.95
N GLU A 196 5.33 -19.11 -14.96
CA GLU A 196 5.96 -17.80 -14.80
C GLU A 196 5.11 -16.89 -13.92
N VAL A 197 5.73 -16.38 -12.84
CA VAL A 197 5.10 -15.47 -11.89
C VAL A 197 5.67 -14.09 -12.12
N TYR A 198 4.82 -13.14 -12.48
CA TYR A 198 5.18 -11.73 -12.51
C TYR A 198 4.83 -11.14 -11.14
N ALA A 199 5.79 -10.51 -10.48
CA ALA A 199 5.61 -9.98 -9.14
C ALA A 199 6.28 -8.61 -9.01
N ASP A 200 5.62 -7.70 -8.30
CA ASP A 200 6.21 -6.43 -7.88
C ASP A 200 5.98 -6.22 -6.37
N GLU A 201 6.89 -5.47 -5.76
CA GLU A 201 6.88 -5.14 -4.34
C GLU A 201 7.09 -3.65 -4.12
N LEU A 202 6.14 -3.03 -3.42
CA LEU A 202 6.16 -1.63 -3.07
C LEU A 202 6.35 -1.46 -1.55
N PRO A 203 7.36 -0.70 -1.08
CA PRO A 203 7.42 -0.29 0.33
C PRO A 203 6.29 0.69 0.62
N VAL A 204 5.57 0.48 1.73
CA VAL A 204 4.41 1.28 2.12
C VAL A 204 4.46 1.68 3.59
N GLU A 205 3.85 2.81 3.92
CA GLU A 205 3.55 3.20 5.29
C GLU A 205 2.09 2.84 5.60
N TYR A 206 1.82 2.32 6.80
CA TYR A 206 0.47 1.97 7.22
C TYR A 206 0.24 2.34 8.69
N VAL A 207 -1.04 2.46 9.05
CA VAL A 207 -1.52 2.76 10.39
C VAL A 207 -2.01 1.46 11.03
N ASP A 208 -1.40 1.10 12.16
CA ASP A 208 -1.84 -0.07 12.94
C ASP A 208 -3.12 0.22 13.74
N ARG A 209 -3.66 -0.81 14.38
CA ARG A 209 -4.86 -0.70 15.24
C ARG A 209 -4.73 0.28 16.41
N ASN A 210 -3.50 0.67 16.72
CA ASN A 210 -3.11 1.53 17.82
C ASN A 210 -2.76 2.95 17.34
N ALA A 211 -3.06 3.30 16.09
CA ALA A 211 -2.68 4.58 15.47
C ALA A 211 -1.15 4.84 15.48
N ASN A 212 -0.32 3.81 15.35
CA ASN A 212 1.09 3.94 15.03
C ASN A 212 1.30 3.92 13.52
N LYS A 213 2.14 4.81 13.01
CA LYS A 213 2.63 4.76 11.62
C LYS A 213 3.84 3.84 11.55
N LEU A 214 3.72 2.79 10.75
CA LEU A 214 4.72 1.73 10.61
C LEU A 214 5.02 1.49 9.12
N TYR A 215 6.17 0.90 8.83
CA TYR A 215 6.56 0.54 7.47
C TYR A 215 6.30 -0.95 7.20
N GLY A 216 5.86 -1.24 5.98
CA GLY A 216 5.65 -2.59 5.50
C GLY A 216 5.98 -2.69 4.01
N LYS A 217 5.64 -3.83 3.42
CA LYS A 217 5.68 -4.02 1.98
C LYS A 217 4.34 -4.54 1.50
N PHE A 218 3.88 -4.02 0.39
CA PHE A 218 2.77 -4.56 -0.35
C PHE A 218 3.33 -5.21 -1.62
N GLY A 219 2.75 -6.33 -2.04
CA GLY A 219 3.13 -6.92 -3.31
C GLY A 219 1.98 -7.61 -4.01
N VAL A 220 2.04 -7.64 -5.33
CA VAL A 220 1.06 -8.28 -6.20
C VAL A 220 1.78 -9.31 -7.04
N LYS A 221 1.14 -10.46 -7.26
CA LYS A 221 1.61 -11.49 -8.19
C LYS A 221 0.52 -11.78 -9.20
N VAL A 222 0.90 -11.93 -10.47
CA VAL A 222 0.01 -12.23 -11.59
C VAL A 222 0.53 -13.44 -12.35
N TRP A 223 -0.42 -14.27 -12.82
CA TRP A 223 -0.20 -15.47 -13.63
C TRP A 223 -1.11 -15.52 -14.85
#